data_AF-A0A6J5JUD3-F1
#
_entry.id   AF-A0A6J5JUD3-F1
#
_cell.length_a   1.000
_cell.length_b   1.000
_cell.length_c   1.000
_cell.angle_alpha   90.00
_cell.angle_beta   90.00
_cell.angle_gamma   90.00
#
_symmetry.space_group_name_H-M   'P 1'
#
loop_
_entity.id
_entity.type
_entity.pdbx_description
1 polymer ?
#
loop_
_entity_poly.entity_id
_entity_poly.type
_entity_poly.pdbx_seq_one_letter_code
_entity_poly.pdbx_strand_id
1 'polypeptide(L)'
;MKRIYEVCIRWHQTDGEQGSFTDSVEILSQDEAVRFIARKMATMSCGCGANATEEEIREFVDEAEERVEYVVELSARASRDLQAVLGDEFAGQQLDPKALIELIKEHRERVTKPIAAQVAA
;
A
#
# COMPACT_ATOMS: atom_id res chain seq x y z
N MET A 1 -16.36 -16.19 6.05
CA MET A 1 -15.86 -16.12 7.44
C MET A 1 -15.24 -14.75 7.61
N LYS A 2 -15.62 -13.99 8.66
CA LYS A 2 -15.06 -12.65 8.87
C LYS A 2 -13.61 -12.73 9.36
N ARG A 3 -12.81 -11.71 9.05
CA ARG A 3 -11.43 -11.52 9.48
C ARG A 3 -11.23 -10.09 9.94
N ILE A 4 -10.28 -9.87 10.83
CA ILE A 4 -9.87 -8.52 11.21
C ILE A 4 -8.86 -8.03 10.17
N TYR A 5 -9.19 -6.92 9.53
CA TYR A 5 -8.28 -6.20 8.63
C TYR A 5 -7.85 -4.91 9.31
N GLU A 6 -6.54 -4.69 9.39
CA GLU A 6 -5.97 -3.38 9.72
C GLU A 6 -5.71 -2.64 8.40
N VAL A 7 -6.27 -1.44 8.26
CA VAL A 7 -6.08 -0.60 7.08
C VAL A 7 -5.45 0.70 7.51
N CYS A 8 -4.34 1.04 6.86
CA CYS A 8 -3.66 2.32 7.01
C CYS A 8 -3.84 3.12 5.72
N ILE A 9 -4.57 4.23 5.80
CA ILE A 9 -4.76 5.19 4.71
C ILE A 9 -3.80 6.35 4.95
N ARG A 10 -2.92 6.59 3.97
CA ARG A 10 -2.10 7.80 3.92
C ARG A 10 -2.67 8.73 2.86
N TRP A 11 -2.82 10.00 3.22
CA TRP A 11 -3.30 11.01 2.28
C TRP A 11 -2.33 12.18 2.24
N HIS A 12 -2.33 12.82 1.08
CA HIS A 12 -1.63 14.05 0.80
C HIS A 12 -2.70 15.06 0.37
N GLN A 13 -3.05 15.99 1.26
CA GLN A 13 -3.89 17.13 0.84
C GLN A 13 -3.07 18.11 -0.02
N THR A 14 -1.75 18.20 0.22
CA THR A 14 -0.75 18.93 -0.56
C THR A 14 0.62 18.26 -0.41
N ASP A 15 1.62 18.64 -1.21
CA ASP A 15 3.01 18.14 -1.12
C ASP A 15 3.65 18.30 0.29
N GLY A 16 3.08 19.15 1.16
CA GLY A 16 3.60 19.44 2.49
C GLY A 16 2.82 18.83 3.67
N GLU A 17 1.54 18.46 3.50
CA GLU A 17 0.73 17.87 4.58
C GLU A 17 0.51 16.38 4.34
N GLN A 18 1.24 15.57 5.11
CA GLN A 18 1.08 14.12 5.15
C GLN A 18 0.37 13.73 6.43
N GLY A 19 -0.74 13.02 6.29
CA GLY A 19 -1.45 12.39 7.41
C GLY A 19 -1.53 10.88 7.23
N SER A 20 -1.66 10.15 8.35
CA SER A 20 -1.95 8.72 8.36
C SER A 20 -3.13 8.42 9.25
N PHE A 21 -4.06 7.61 8.76
CA PHE A 21 -5.20 7.10 9.50
C PHE A 21 -5.12 5.58 9.50
N THR A 22 -5.00 4.99 10.69
CA THR A 22 -4.97 3.53 10.85
C THR A 22 -6.13 3.11 11.72
N ASP A 23 -6.88 2.13 11.24
CA ASP A 23 -7.97 1.53 12.00
C ASP A 23 -8.11 0.05 11.64
N SER A 24 -8.92 -0.68 12.42
CA SER A 24 -9.19 -2.09 12.19
C SER A 24 -10.68 -2.38 12.15
N VAL A 25 -11.09 -3.31 11.30
CA VAL A 25 -12.50 -3.71 11.15
C VAL A 25 -12.61 -5.21 10.92
N GLU A 26 -13.62 -5.83 11.55
CA GLU A 26 -13.96 -7.24 11.33
C GLU A 26 -15.00 -7.37 10.20
N ILE A 27 -14.56 -7.82 9.03
CA ILE A 27 -15.38 -7.88 7.80
C ILE A 27 -14.98 -9.05 6.89
N LEU A 28 -15.62 -9.22 5.73
CA LEU A 28 -15.45 -10.40 4.87
C LEU A 28 -14.26 -10.27 3.91
N SER A 29 -13.99 -9.08 3.38
CA SER A 29 -12.90 -8.83 2.43
C SER A 29 -12.07 -7.59 2.75
N GLN A 30 -10.87 -7.52 2.17
CA GLN A 30 -9.99 -6.36 2.27
C GLN A 30 -10.62 -5.12 1.62
N ASP A 31 -11.25 -5.26 0.45
CA ASP A 31 -11.91 -4.15 -0.25
C ASP A 31 -13.05 -3.55 0.60
N GLU A 32 -13.85 -4.41 1.24
CA GLU A 32 -14.89 -3.96 2.17
C GLU A 32 -14.29 -3.25 3.39
N ALA A 33 -13.14 -3.71 3.89
CA ALA A 33 -12.43 -3.06 4.99
C ALA A 33 -11.90 -1.67 4.59
N VAL A 34 -11.31 -1.56 3.41
CA VAL A 34 -10.81 -0.29 2.85
C VAL A 34 -11.95 0.71 2.70
N ARG A 35 -13.07 0.32 2.06
CA ARG A 35 -14.25 1.18 1.93
C ARG A 35 -14.77 1.65 3.28
N PHE A 36 -14.90 0.74 4.24
CA PHE A 36 -15.41 1.08 5.56
C PHE A 36 -14.53 2.11 6.27
N ILE A 37 -13.20 1.87 6.27
CA ILE A 37 -12.23 2.73 6.95
C ILE A 37 -12.07 4.06 6.22
N ALA A 38 -12.08 4.08 4.88
CA ALA A 38 -12.07 5.31 4.08
C ALA A 38 -13.31 6.17 4.36
N ARG A 39 -14.49 5.56 4.45
CA ARG A 39 -15.74 6.28 4.77
C ARG A 39 -15.73 6.84 6.18
N LYS A 40 -15.19 6.09 7.15
CA LYS A 40 -14.98 6.57 8.51
C LYS A 40 -14.05 7.78 8.50
N MET A 41 -12.92 7.69 7.81
CA MET A 41 -11.95 8.77 7.69
C MET A 41 -12.53 10.01 7.00
N ALA A 42 -13.34 9.84 5.94
CA ALA A 42 -13.97 10.94 5.19
C ALA A 42 -14.76 11.90 6.11
N THR A 43 -15.40 11.37 7.16
CA THR A 43 -16.20 12.17 8.10
C THR A 43 -15.41 12.79 9.25
N MET A 44 -14.10 12.53 9.33
CA MET A 44 -13.21 13.04 10.38
C MET A 44 -12.50 14.31 9.93
N SER A 45 -11.86 15.01 10.87
CA SER A 45 -11.10 16.25 10.59
C SER A 45 -9.93 16.07 9.62
N CYS A 46 -9.52 14.83 9.38
CA CYS A 46 -8.48 14.45 8.42
C CYS A 46 -9.02 14.09 7.03
N GLY A 47 -10.34 14.00 6.84
CA GLY A 47 -10.98 13.75 5.55
C GLY A 47 -11.70 14.99 5.01
N CYS A 48 -12.93 14.80 4.55
CA CYS A 48 -13.84 15.86 4.11
C CYS A 48 -14.48 16.64 5.27
N GLY A 49 -14.44 16.07 6.48
CA GLY A 49 -14.98 16.68 7.70
C GLY A 49 -16.39 16.20 8.06
N ALA A 50 -16.86 16.58 9.25
CA ALA A 50 -18.12 16.07 9.80
C ALA A 50 -19.38 16.53 9.03
N ASN A 51 -19.26 17.55 8.20
CA ASN A 51 -20.35 18.10 7.38
C ASN A 51 -20.28 17.64 5.91
N ALA A 52 -19.43 16.65 5.60
CA ALA A 52 -19.27 16.13 4.26
C ALA A 52 -20.60 15.58 3.71
N THR A 53 -20.89 15.93 2.47
CA THR A 53 -21.98 15.38 1.67
C THR A 53 -21.70 13.93 1.29
N GLU A 54 -22.73 13.19 0.90
CA GLU A 54 -22.58 11.80 0.46
C GLU A 54 -21.73 11.70 -0.82
N GLU A 55 -21.82 12.70 -1.71
CA GLU A 55 -20.98 12.82 -2.89
C GLU A 55 -19.50 12.99 -2.51
N GLU A 56 -19.17 13.91 -1.60
CA GLU A 56 -17.79 14.12 -1.13
C GLU A 56 -17.22 12.87 -0.45
N ILE A 57 -18.04 12.18 0.34
CA ILE A 57 -17.65 10.91 0.96
C ILE A 57 -17.37 9.85 -0.09
N ARG A 58 -18.18 9.76 -1.16
CA ARG A 58 -17.99 8.80 -2.24
C ARG A 58 -16.70 9.07 -3.00
N GLU A 59 -16.45 10.32 -3.40
CA GLU A 59 -15.21 10.71 -4.09
C GLU A 59 -13.98 10.40 -3.24
N PHE A 60 -14.04 10.66 -1.93
CA PHE A 60 -12.96 10.32 -1.01
C PHE A 60 -12.71 8.81 -0.93
N VAL A 61 -13.77 8.01 -0.89
CA VAL A 61 -13.66 6.54 -0.86
C VAL A 61 -13.06 6.03 -2.16
N ASP A 62 -13.52 6.51 -3.31
CA ASP A 62 -13.01 6.11 -4.62
C ASP A 62 -11.50 6.43 -4.74
N GLU A 63 -11.08 7.64 -4.32
CA GLU A 63 -9.66 8.02 -4.29
C GLU A 63 -8.83 7.14 -3.34
N ALA A 64 -9.40 6.76 -2.18
CA ALA A 64 -8.73 5.86 -1.24
C ALA A 64 -8.58 4.45 -1.82
N GLU A 65 -9.58 3.94 -2.55
CA GLU A 65 -9.51 2.65 -3.25
C GLU A 65 -8.43 2.67 -4.34
N GLU A 66 -8.41 3.68 -5.19
CA GLU A 66 -7.41 3.84 -6.25
C GLU A 66 -5.98 3.90 -5.66
N ARG A 67 -5.80 4.61 -4.55
CA ARG A 67 -4.50 4.67 -3.86
C ARG A 67 -4.07 3.32 -3.28
N VAL A 68 -4.99 2.58 -2.69
CA VAL A 68 -4.69 1.23 -2.17
C VAL A 68 -4.35 0.29 -3.32
N GLU A 69 -5.11 0.32 -4.42
CA GLU A 69 -4.83 -0.46 -5.62
C GLU A 69 -3.44 -0.13 -6.18
N TYR A 70 -3.10 1.17 -6.27
CA TYR A 70 -1.79 1.62 -6.71
C TYR A 70 -0.65 1.12 -5.80
N VAL A 71 -0.82 1.17 -4.47
CA VAL A 71 0.17 0.63 -3.52
C VAL A 71 0.33 -0.88 -3.67
N VAL A 72 -0.78 -1.62 -3.86
CA VAL A 72 -0.75 -3.06 -4.11
C VAL A 72 -0.02 -3.36 -5.40
N GLU A 73 -0.31 -2.63 -6.50
CA GLU A 73 0.36 -2.78 -7.77
C GLU A 73 1.87 -2.48 -7.66
N LEU A 74 2.25 -1.39 -7.00
CA LEU A 74 3.65 -1.05 -6.73
C LEU A 74 4.34 -2.15 -5.93
N SER A 75 3.69 -2.68 -4.90
CA SER A 75 4.26 -3.76 -4.08
C SER A 75 4.46 -5.05 -4.89
N ALA A 76 3.49 -5.40 -5.74
CA ALA A 76 3.58 -6.55 -6.63
C ALA A 76 4.67 -6.35 -7.69
N ARG A 77 4.80 -5.15 -8.24
CA ARG A 77 5.87 -4.79 -9.17
C ARG A 77 7.24 -4.87 -8.49
N ALA A 78 7.41 -4.27 -7.31
CA ALA A 78 8.64 -4.34 -6.54
C ALA A 78 9.02 -5.79 -6.22
N SER A 79 8.04 -6.63 -5.84
CA SER A 79 8.25 -8.06 -5.60
C SER A 79 8.72 -8.80 -6.86
N ARG A 80 8.13 -8.53 -8.03
CA ARG A 80 8.58 -9.09 -9.32
C ARG A 80 9.98 -8.63 -9.71
N ASP A 81 10.28 -7.34 -9.54
CA ASP A 81 11.61 -6.79 -9.85
C ASP A 81 12.67 -7.42 -8.93
N LEU A 82 12.33 -7.64 -7.66
CA LEU A 82 13.21 -8.35 -6.72
C LEU A 82 13.39 -9.82 -7.06
N GLN A 83 12.34 -10.52 -7.51
CA GLN A 83 12.47 -11.87 -8.06
C GLN A 83 13.43 -11.91 -9.25
N ALA A 84 13.39 -10.92 -10.14
CA ALA A 84 14.28 -10.86 -11.28
C ALA A 84 15.76 -10.64 -10.87
N VAL A 85 16.01 -9.86 -9.82
CA VAL A 85 17.37 -9.52 -9.36
C VAL A 85 17.97 -10.58 -8.41
N LEU A 86 17.12 -11.15 -7.54
CA LEU A 86 17.54 -12.06 -6.47
C LEU A 86 17.28 -13.54 -6.80
N GLY A 87 16.45 -13.83 -7.81
CA GLY A 87 16.23 -15.18 -8.34
C GLY A 87 15.85 -16.17 -7.25
N ASP A 88 16.67 -17.22 -7.11
CA ASP A 88 16.47 -18.34 -6.18
C ASP A 88 16.44 -17.92 -4.70
N GLU A 89 17.08 -16.80 -4.33
CA GLU A 89 17.09 -16.28 -2.95
C GLU A 89 15.71 -15.76 -2.52
N PHE A 90 14.90 -15.32 -3.48
CA PHE A 90 13.53 -14.82 -3.26
C PHE A 90 12.46 -15.83 -3.70
N ALA A 91 12.83 -16.83 -4.51
CA ALA A 91 11.89 -17.75 -5.15
C ALA A 91 11.02 -18.50 -4.11
N GLY A 92 9.73 -18.19 -4.12
CA GLY A 92 8.72 -18.85 -3.27
C GLY A 92 8.65 -18.37 -1.82
N GLN A 93 9.44 -17.36 -1.42
CA GLN A 93 9.33 -16.81 -0.07
C GLN A 93 8.24 -15.74 -0.01
N GLN A 94 7.23 -15.97 0.83
CA GLN A 94 6.28 -14.94 1.22
C GLN A 94 6.89 -14.12 2.37
N LEU A 95 7.66 -13.10 2.02
CA LEU A 95 8.31 -12.22 3.00
C LEU A 95 7.36 -11.12 3.45
N ASP A 96 7.36 -10.85 4.76
CA ASP A 96 6.72 -9.64 5.28
C ASP A 96 7.49 -8.38 4.81
N PRO A 97 6.87 -7.18 4.89
CA PRO A 97 7.51 -5.95 4.41
C PRO A 97 8.84 -5.62 5.10
N LYS A 98 9.06 -6.05 6.36
CA LYS A 98 10.32 -5.78 7.07
C LYS A 98 11.43 -6.70 6.57
N ALA A 99 11.14 -7.98 6.42
CA ALA A 99 12.06 -8.96 5.86
C ALA A 99 12.45 -8.60 4.41
N LEU A 100 11.49 -8.10 3.63
CA LEU A 100 11.75 -7.57 2.28
C LEU A 100 12.74 -6.40 2.31
N ILE A 101 12.57 -5.44 3.23
CA ILE A 101 13.46 -4.29 3.38
C ILE A 101 14.88 -4.73 3.78
N GLU A 102 15.03 -5.68 4.71
CA GLU A 102 16.35 -6.18 5.11
C GLU A 102 17.04 -6.92 3.96
N LEU A 103 16.32 -7.72 3.19
CA LEU A 103 16.86 -8.40 2.01
C LEU A 103 17.33 -7.40 0.94
N ILE A 104 16.55 -6.34 0.69
CA ILE A 104 16.96 -5.25 -0.21
C ILE A 104 18.24 -4.56 0.29
N LYS A 105 18.37 -4.35 1.61
CA LYS A 105 19.57 -3.75 2.20
C LYS A 105 20.79 -4.65 2.05
N GLU A 106 20.64 -5.94 2.31
CA GLU A 106 21.70 -6.95 2.17
C GLU A 106 22.20 -7.04 0.73
N HIS A 107 21.29 -6.96 -0.25
CA HIS A 107 21.63 -7.05 -1.67
C HIS A 107 21.59 -5.71 -2.40
N ARG A 108 21.79 -4.59 -1.67
CA ARG A 108 21.63 -3.23 -2.20
C ARG A 108 22.36 -3.01 -3.51
N GLU A 109 23.61 -3.45 -3.63
CA GLU A 109 24.40 -3.28 -4.86
C GLU A 109 23.85 -4.02 -6.07
N ARG A 110 23.16 -5.15 -5.87
CA ARG A 110 22.49 -5.88 -6.96
C ARG A 110 21.19 -5.15 -7.33
N VAL A 111 20.42 -4.70 -6.35
CA VAL A 111 19.13 -4.03 -6.56
C VAL A 111 19.29 -2.62 -7.15
N THR A 112 20.38 -1.90 -6.84
CA THR A 112 20.61 -0.54 -7.35
C THR A 112 21.42 -0.49 -8.65
N LYS A 113 21.91 -1.63 -9.16
CA LYS A 113 22.57 -1.68 -10.47
C LYS A 113 21.53 -1.50 -11.58
N PRO A 114 21.79 -0.64 -12.58
CA PRO A 114 20.89 -0.52 -13.73
C PRO A 114 20.71 -1.88 -14.40
N ILE A 115 19.46 -2.24 -14.75
CA ILE A 115 19.12 -3.53 -15.37
C ILE A 115 19.99 -3.81 -16.62
N ALA A 116 20.37 -2.77 -17.36
CA ALA A 116 21.26 -2.88 -18.52
C ALA A 116 22.66 -3.45 -18.21
N ALA A 117 23.12 -3.38 -16.95
CA ALA A 117 24.40 -3.92 -16.52
C ALA A 117 24.33 -5.40 -16.07
N GLN A 118 23.12 -5.96 -15.90
CA GLN A 118 22.94 -7.33 -15.41
C GLN A 118 22.79 -8.37 -16.53
N VAL A 119 22.45 -7.95 -17.76
CA VAL A 119 22.29 -8.87 -18.92
C VAL A 119 23.62 -9.13 -19.64
N ALA A 120 24.73 -8.54 -19.18
CA ALA A 120 26.03 -8.60 -19.84
C ALA A 120 27.08 -9.47 -19.11
N ALA A 121 26.69 -10.23 -18.08
CA ALA A 121 27.57 -11.09 -17.30
C ALA A 121 27.25 -12.58 -17.52
#